data_AF-A0A2D4G7W7-F1
#
_entry.id   AF-A0A2D4G7W7-F1
#
_cell.length_a   1.000
_cell.length_b   1.000
_cell.length_c   1.000
_cell.angle_alpha   90.00
_cell.angle_beta   90.00
_cell.angle_gamma   90.00
#
_symmetry.space_group_name_H-M   'P 1'
#
loop_
_entity.id
_entity.type
_entity.pdbx_description
1 polymer ?
#
loop_
_entity_poly.entity_id
_entity_poly.type
_entity_poly.pdbx_seq_one_letter_code
_entity_poly.pdbx_strand_id
1 'polypeptide(L)'
;DEKVGARDLLQFFAECSMQDTTLSSCLPLSWSKNYHSTGGDLFQNKEHFHFTNLFLCGLLSKARQKLLRHLIPLSTIKKKRRILLAYFFESMKSHLKGLSRARLKEYKQVQVMPNFVWMLRCIYETQSEKVGKGVAKCMRANYIKLTYCNAYSADCSAISFVMHHFQKRLALDLDNNNINDYGIKQLQPCFSHLAVLRVSVNQITDQGVRVLYEELSKFKIVSYLGLYNNQITDIGAKYVARLIEECPSLIYVKLGANKITTEGGKSLANAIKKSKTMYEIGMWGNKIGDEGAKAFAEALKNHPTLTNISLAFNSITTEGGKSL
;
A
#
# COMPACT_ATOMS: atom_id res chain seq x y z
N ASP A 1 -11.68 32.09 13.25
CA ASP A 1 -10.49 31.92 14.10
C ASP A 1 -9.21 31.69 13.31
N GLU A 2 -9.00 32.50 12.27
CA GLU A 2 -7.74 32.58 11.53
C GLU A 2 -7.05 33.88 11.93
N LYS A 3 -5.92 33.74 12.64
CA LYS A 3 -4.76 34.65 12.71
C LYS A 3 -4.04 34.42 14.04
N VAL A 4 -3.45 33.26 14.21
CA VAL A 4 -2.30 33.13 15.10
C VAL A 4 -1.09 33.26 14.20
N GLY A 5 -0.39 34.39 14.27
CA GLY A 5 0.80 34.63 13.47
C GLY A 5 1.92 33.68 13.88
N ALA A 6 2.85 33.40 12.97
CA ALA A 6 4.02 32.58 13.28
C ALA A 6 4.82 33.10 14.50
N ARG A 7 4.74 34.41 14.79
CA ARG A 7 5.29 35.03 16.01
C ARG A 7 4.57 34.60 17.29
N ASP A 8 3.25 34.57 17.27
CA ASP A 8 2.43 34.23 18.45
C ASP A 8 2.58 32.74 18.81
N LEU A 9 2.70 31.89 17.79
CA LEU A 9 3.06 30.47 17.96
C LEU A 9 4.46 30.30 18.55
N LEU A 10 5.45 31.06 18.08
CA LEU A 10 6.82 31.00 18.61
C LEU A 10 6.91 31.53 20.05
N GLN A 11 6.12 32.55 20.38
CA GLN A 11 6.03 33.10 21.73
C GLN A 11 5.37 32.10 22.71
N PHE A 12 4.32 31.41 22.28
CA PHE A 12 3.71 30.32 23.05
C PHE A 12 4.71 29.20 23.40
N PHE A 13 5.57 28.81 22.45
CA PHE A 13 6.61 27.80 22.70
C PHE A 13 7.76 28.33 23.57
N ALA A 14 8.04 29.63 23.54
CA ALA A 14 9.04 30.25 24.40
C ALA A 14 8.54 30.39 25.86
N GLU A 15 7.28 30.75 26.06
CA GLU A 15 6.64 30.87 27.38
C GLU A 15 6.50 29.50 28.06
N CYS A 16 6.20 28.44 27.31
CA CYS A 16 6.21 27.06 27.82
C CYS A 16 7.61 26.58 28.28
N SER A 17 8.69 27.26 27.89
CA SER A 17 10.06 26.91 28.30
C SER A 17 10.53 27.58 29.60
N MET A 18 9.79 28.60 30.07
CA MET A 18 10.19 29.44 31.21
C MET A 18 9.43 29.14 32.51
N GLN A 19 8.42 28.26 32.48
CA GLN A 19 7.79 27.77 33.70
C GLN A 19 8.60 26.63 34.30
N ASP A 20 9.54 27.02 35.15
CA ASP A 20 10.27 26.20 36.10
C ASP A 20 9.28 25.60 37.12
N THR A 21 8.60 24.52 36.72
CA THR A 21 7.81 23.68 37.62
C THR A 21 8.12 22.24 37.29
N THR A 22 9.04 21.66 38.06
CA THR A 22 9.16 20.22 38.40
C THR A 22 8.33 19.26 37.52
N LEU A 23 8.66 19.21 36.23
CA LEU A 23 7.91 18.45 35.24
C LEU A 23 8.40 17.01 35.26
N SER A 24 7.70 16.22 36.07
CA SER A 24 7.59 14.76 35.91
C SER A 24 7.31 14.43 34.43
N SER A 25 8.37 14.10 33.70
CA SER A 25 8.44 13.31 32.46
C SER A 25 7.22 13.34 31.52
N CYS A 26 7.04 14.42 30.75
CA CYS A 26 6.22 14.40 29.52
C CYS A 26 6.97 13.79 28.31
N LEU A 27 8.16 13.23 28.51
CA LEU A 27 8.96 12.52 27.51
C LEU A 27 9.42 11.19 28.14
N PRO A 28 9.16 10.02 27.53
CA PRO A 28 9.79 8.76 27.96
C PRO A 28 11.28 8.69 27.57
N LEU A 29 11.86 9.83 27.15
CA LEU A 29 13.22 9.92 26.64
C LEU A 29 14.06 10.72 27.63
N SER A 30 14.69 10.03 28.58
CA SER A 30 15.83 10.56 29.33
C SER A 30 17.03 10.66 28.35
N TRP A 31 17.31 11.87 27.89
CA TRP A 31 18.29 12.15 26.81
C TRP A 31 19.77 11.99 27.19
N SER A 32 20.08 11.38 28.33
CA SER A 32 21.45 11.07 28.69
C SER A 32 21.53 9.91 29.68
N LYS A 33 22.48 9.01 29.41
CA LYS A 33 22.94 7.84 30.17
C LYS A 33 22.23 6.52 29.83
N ASN A 34 22.98 5.68 29.12
CA ASN A 34 22.90 4.22 29.02
C ASN A 34 21.49 3.60 29.08
N TYR A 35 20.83 3.51 27.91
CA TYR A 35 19.63 2.70 27.78
C TYR A 35 19.99 1.23 27.52
N HIS A 36 19.82 0.38 28.53
CA HIS A 36 19.64 -1.05 28.36
C HIS A 36 18.18 -1.33 27.96
N SER A 37 17.99 -2.24 27.01
CA SER A 37 16.69 -2.57 26.42
C SER A 37 15.74 -3.26 27.40
N THR A 38 14.77 -2.53 27.91
CA THR A 38 13.47 -3.02 28.40
C THR A 38 12.48 -1.91 28.03
N GLY A 39 11.37 -2.08 27.31
CA GLY A 39 10.63 -3.22 26.82
C GLY A 39 9.21 -2.71 26.57
N GLY A 40 9.01 -1.83 25.60
CA GLY A 40 7.70 -1.27 25.24
C GLY A 40 7.68 -0.84 23.77
N ASP A 41 6.71 -1.31 23.00
CA ASP A 41 6.52 -0.91 21.61
C ASP A 41 5.99 0.53 21.58
N LEU A 42 6.73 1.44 20.95
CA LEU A 42 6.41 2.88 20.96
C LEU A 42 5.15 3.21 20.15
N PHE A 43 4.64 2.23 19.42
CA PHE A 43 3.35 2.33 18.75
C PHE A 43 2.20 1.67 19.53
N GLN A 44 2.44 1.15 20.75
CA GLN A 44 1.34 0.70 21.62
C GLN A 44 0.50 1.89 22.07
N ASN A 45 -0.70 2.00 21.48
CA ASN A 45 -1.88 2.71 21.98
C ASN A 45 -1.68 4.13 22.52
N LYS A 46 -0.83 4.94 21.88
CA LYS A 46 -0.76 6.37 22.18
C LYS A 46 -0.59 7.19 20.91
N GLU A 47 -1.72 7.52 20.28
CA GLU A 47 -1.77 8.26 19.02
C GLU A 47 -0.93 9.55 19.03
N HIS A 48 -0.92 10.28 20.14
CA HIS A 48 -0.12 11.50 20.30
C HIS A 48 1.38 11.27 20.03
N PHE A 49 1.94 10.14 20.48
CA PHE A 49 3.34 9.82 20.22
C PHE A 49 3.61 9.56 18.73
N HIS A 50 2.65 8.98 17.99
CA HIS A 50 2.80 8.81 16.54
C HIS A 50 2.92 10.15 15.82
N PHE A 51 2.06 11.12 16.17
CA PHE A 51 2.12 12.46 15.59
C PHE A 51 3.41 13.18 15.98
N THR A 52 3.80 13.16 17.25
CA THR A 52 5.06 13.78 17.70
C THR A 52 6.25 13.21 16.93
N ASN A 53 6.31 11.89 16.79
CA ASN A 53 7.34 11.19 16.03
C ASN A 53 7.36 11.58 14.55
N LEU A 54 6.19 11.67 13.93
CA LEU A 54 6.04 12.10 12.55
C LEU A 54 6.61 13.51 12.35
N PHE A 55 6.19 14.45 13.20
CA PHE A 55 6.69 15.83 13.17
C PHE A 55 8.19 15.90 13.41
N LEU A 56 8.73 15.14 14.37
CA LEU A 56 10.16 15.09 14.64
C LEU A 56 10.96 14.57 13.44
N CYS A 57 10.47 13.54 12.74
CA CYS A 57 11.06 13.04 11.50
C CYS A 57 11.14 14.13 10.43
N GLY A 58 10.03 14.82 10.17
CA GLY A 58 9.94 15.88 9.17
C GLY A 58 10.81 17.08 9.52
N LEU A 59 10.78 17.50 10.79
CA LEU A 59 11.57 18.62 11.31
C LEU A 59 13.08 18.35 11.18
N LEU A 60 13.54 17.14 11.52
CA LEU A 60 14.95 16.73 11.43
C LEU A 60 15.37 16.19 10.04
N SER A 61 14.47 16.22 9.05
CA SER A 61 14.74 15.84 7.66
C SER A 61 15.83 16.73 7.04
N LYS A 62 16.48 16.27 5.95
CA LYS A 62 17.60 17.04 5.35
C LYS A 62 17.08 18.35 4.76
N ALA A 63 15.89 18.30 4.16
CA ALA A 63 15.23 19.42 3.52
C ALA A 63 15.03 20.60 4.49
N ARG A 64 14.69 20.32 5.75
CA ARG A 64 14.39 21.35 6.76
C ARG A 64 15.60 21.78 7.61
N GLN A 65 16.79 21.22 7.39
CA GLN A 65 17.99 21.61 8.14
C GLN A 65 18.34 23.09 8.00
N LYS A 66 18.12 23.66 6.81
CA LYS A 66 18.36 25.10 6.56
C LYS A 66 17.46 25.98 7.43
N LEU A 67 16.24 25.54 7.75
CA LEU A 67 15.32 26.27 8.60
C LEU A 67 15.79 26.23 10.06
N LEU A 68 16.18 25.04 10.55
CA LEU A 68 16.53 24.82 11.95
C LEU A 68 17.89 25.36 12.37
N ARG A 69 18.83 25.52 11.44
CA ARG A 69 20.20 25.98 11.76
C ARG A 69 20.24 27.38 12.39
N HIS A 70 19.16 28.15 12.24
CA HIS A 70 19.00 29.47 12.86
C HIS A 70 18.64 29.39 14.35
N LEU A 71 18.10 28.24 14.80
CA LEU A 71 17.66 28.03 16.18
C LEU A 71 18.66 27.18 16.98
N ILE A 72 19.28 26.18 16.35
CA ILE A 72 20.22 25.26 17.01
C ILE A 72 21.41 24.91 16.10
N PRO A 73 22.61 24.64 16.69
CA PRO A 73 23.79 24.27 15.90
C PRO A 73 23.58 23.04 15.00
N LEU A 74 24.17 23.07 13.81
CA LEU A 74 24.04 21.98 12.82
C LEU A 74 24.57 20.64 13.34
N SER A 75 25.61 20.66 14.19
CA SER A 75 26.13 19.46 14.87
C SER A 75 25.07 18.80 15.75
N THR A 76 24.30 19.60 16.49
CA THR A 76 23.18 19.15 17.33
C THR A 76 22.05 18.57 16.50
N ILE A 77 21.65 19.22 15.39
CA ILE A 77 20.63 18.69 14.48
C ILE A 77 21.07 17.33 13.92
N LYS A 78 22.31 17.22 13.44
CA LYS A 78 22.87 15.96 12.92
C LYS A 78 22.89 14.85 13.98
N LYS A 79 23.25 15.17 15.23
CA LYS A 79 23.24 14.23 16.36
C LYS A 79 21.81 13.76 16.67
N LYS A 80 20.87 14.69 16.86
CA LYS A 80 19.45 14.40 17.13
C LYS A 80 18.84 13.52 16.03
N ARG A 81 19.08 13.87 14.77
CA ARG A 81 18.62 13.07 13.63
C ARG A 81 19.20 11.65 13.65
N ARG A 82 20.51 11.50 13.89
CA ARG A 82 21.14 10.17 13.92
C ARG A 82 20.51 9.28 14.99
N ILE A 83 20.27 9.82 16.18
CA ILE A 83 19.62 9.12 17.28
C ILE A 83 18.19 8.72 16.87
N LEU A 84 17.40 9.67 16.34
CA LEU A 84 16.03 9.42 15.91
C LEU A 84 15.94 8.31 14.86
N LEU A 85 16.82 8.35 13.85
CA LEU A 85 16.86 7.34 12.79
C LEU A 85 17.27 5.96 13.31
N ALA A 86 18.27 5.89 14.20
CA ALA A 86 18.66 4.63 14.83
C ALA A 86 17.53 4.04 15.65
N TYR A 87 16.81 4.89 16.38
CA TYR A 87 15.65 4.51 17.18
C TYR A 87 14.53 3.92 16.31
N PHE A 88 14.08 4.62 15.26
CA PHE A 88 13.03 4.10 14.37
C PHE A 88 13.43 2.82 13.67
N PHE A 89 14.69 2.73 13.25
CA PHE A 89 15.21 1.55 12.60
C PHE A 89 15.15 0.32 13.52
N GLU A 90 15.60 0.45 14.78
CA GLU A 90 15.53 -0.67 15.73
C GLU A 90 14.09 -0.97 16.17
N SER A 91 13.22 0.05 16.31
CA SER A 91 11.78 -0.15 16.56
C SER A 91 11.12 -0.94 15.44
N MET A 92 11.35 -0.57 14.18
CA MET A 92 10.80 -1.29 13.03
C MET A 92 11.35 -2.71 12.91
N LYS A 93 12.65 -2.89 13.13
CA LYS A 93 13.27 -4.21 13.12
C LYS A 93 12.72 -5.10 14.23
N SER A 94 12.47 -4.56 15.42
CA SER A 94 11.83 -5.27 16.53
C SER A 94 10.40 -5.68 16.17
N HIS A 95 9.59 -4.73 15.68
CA HIS A 95 8.22 -4.98 15.22
C HIS A 95 8.18 -6.10 14.17
N LEU A 96 9.01 -6.00 13.12
CA LEU A 96 9.09 -6.99 12.04
C LEU A 96 9.63 -8.35 12.47
N LYS A 97 10.42 -8.43 13.56
CA LYS A 97 10.87 -9.70 14.14
C LYS A 97 9.75 -10.40 14.91
N GLY A 98 8.86 -9.63 15.54
CA GLY A 98 7.72 -10.16 16.30
C GLY A 98 6.59 -10.71 15.43
N LEU A 99 6.55 -10.39 14.13
CA LEU A 99 5.48 -10.85 13.23
C LEU A 99 5.62 -12.34 12.88
N SER A 100 4.50 -13.05 12.97
CA SER A 100 4.36 -14.42 12.46
C SER A 100 4.57 -14.46 10.94
N ARG A 101 5.33 -15.46 10.46
CA ARG A 101 5.67 -15.62 9.05
C ARG A 101 5.04 -16.88 8.48
N ALA A 102 4.19 -16.72 7.49
CA ALA A 102 3.66 -17.82 6.70
C ALA A 102 4.47 -17.97 5.40
N ARG A 103 4.69 -19.20 4.95
CA ARG A 103 5.26 -19.47 3.63
C ARG A 103 4.13 -19.74 2.65
N LEU A 104 3.97 -18.87 1.66
CA LEU A 104 2.97 -19.01 0.60
C LEU A 104 3.70 -19.10 -0.74
N LYS A 105 3.84 -20.33 -1.27
CA LYS A 105 4.70 -20.61 -2.44
C LYS A 105 6.12 -20.04 -2.24
N GLU A 106 6.59 -19.15 -3.12
CA GLU A 106 7.87 -18.45 -3.01
C GLU A 106 7.87 -17.25 -2.04
N TYR A 107 6.71 -16.86 -1.50
CA TYR A 107 6.57 -15.69 -0.64
C TYR A 107 6.72 -16.01 0.85
N LYS A 108 7.41 -15.11 1.56
CA LYS A 108 7.41 -15.02 3.02
C LYS A 108 6.42 -13.93 3.41
N GLN A 109 5.23 -14.35 3.81
CA GLN A 109 4.12 -13.47 4.17
C GLN A 109 4.19 -13.03 5.63
N VAL A 110 3.90 -11.75 5.85
CA VAL A 110 3.67 -11.16 7.16
C VAL A 110 2.39 -10.34 7.13
N GLN A 111 1.56 -10.49 8.16
CA GLN A 111 0.49 -9.56 8.48
C GLN A 111 1.08 -8.46 9.35
N VAL A 112 0.95 -7.21 8.92
CA VAL A 112 1.31 -6.06 9.75
C VAL A 112 0.06 -5.46 10.39
N MET A 113 0.26 -4.75 11.50
CA MET A 113 -0.80 -4.02 12.22
C MET A 113 -0.90 -2.57 11.73
N PRO A 114 -1.99 -1.83 11.99
CA PRO A 114 -2.17 -0.43 11.56
C PRO A 114 -0.99 0.49 11.93
N ASN A 115 -0.37 0.25 13.08
CA ASN A 115 0.83 0.96 13.54
C ASN A 115 1.98 0.92 12.54
N PHE A 116 2.10 -0.13 11.74
CA PHE A 116 3.12 -0.22 10.71
C PHE A 116 3.01 0.92 9.67
N VAL A 117 1.79 1.37 9.34
CA VAL A 117 1.57 2.53 8.47
C VAL A 117 2.17 3.79 9.09
N TRP A 118 1.97 4.01 10.40
CA TRP A 118 2.59 5.12 11.11
C TRP A 118 4.12 5.09 11.06
N MET A 119 4.71 3.92 11.17
CA MET A 119 6.15 3.75 11.05
C MET A 119 6.63 4.11 9.63
N LEU A 120 5.90 3.68 8.60
CA LEU A 120 6.18 4.05 7.20
C LEU A 120 6.07 5.56 6.98
N ARG A 121 5.04 6.23 7.53
CA ARG A 121 4.90 7.69 7.49
C ARG A 121 6.11 8.37 8.12
N CYS A 122 6.55 7.91 9.30
CA CYS A 122 7.74 8.45 9.94
C CYS A 122 8.97 8.32 9.06
N ILE A 123 9.20 7.15 8.43
CA ILE A 123 10.32 6.93 7.51
C ILE A 123 10.23 7.86 6.30
N TYR A 124 9.06 7.98 5.71
CA TYR A 124 8.80 8.87 4.59
C TYR A 124 9.13 10.33 4.95
N GLU A 125 8.70 10.83 6.11
CA GLU A 125 9.01 12.20 6.57
C GLU A 125 10.50 12.47 6.76
N THR A 126 11.33 11.43 6.99
CA THR A 126 12.79 11.63 7.03
C THR A 126 13.38 12.05 5.68
N GLN A 127 12.65 11.79 4.58
CA GLN A 127 13.03 12.04 3.19
C GLN A 127 14.44 11.53 2.90
N SER A 128 14.73 10.31 3.38
CA SER A 128 16.06 9.73 3.37
C SER A 128 16.06 8.35 2.71
N GLU A 129 16.40 8.31 1.43
CA GLU A 129 16.58 7.09 0.63
C GLU A 129 17.43 6.02 1.33
N LYS A 130 18.49 6.44 2.03
CA LYS A 130 19.36 5.52 2.79
C LYS A 130 18.58 4.78 3.89
N VAL A 131 17.62 5.46 4.53
CA VAL A 131 16.79 4.89 5.60
C VAL A 131 15.73 3.98 5.00
N GLY A 132 15.02 4.43 3.95
CA GLY A 132 14.06 3.60 3.21
C GLY A 132 14.70 2.29 2.73
N LYS A 133 15.86 2.37 2.08
CA LYS A 133 16.64 1.21 1.62
C LYS A 133 17.10 0.32 2.77
N GLY A 134 17.54 0.91 3.88
CA GLY A 134 17.94 0.17 5.08
C GLY A 134 16.79 -0.64 5.66
N VAL A 135 15.61 -0.01 5.75
CA VAL A 135 14.38 -0.63 6.23
C VAL A 135 13.95 -1.78 5.31
N ALA A 136 13.86 -1.53 4.00
CA ALA A 136 13.48 -2.55 3.03
C ALA A 136 14.38 -3.79 3.10
N LYS A 137 15.70 -3.62 3.28
CA LYS A 137 16.64 -4.73 3.49
C LYS A 137 16.36 -5.54 4.77
N CYS A 138 15.85 -4.89 5.81
CA CYS A 138 15.50 -5.56 7.07
C CYS A 138 14.14 -6.28 6.98
N MET A 139 13.26 -5.85 6.08
CA MET A 139 12.03 -6.54 5.73
C MET A 139 12.37 -7.82 4.96
N ARG A 140 12.73 -8.88 5.71
CA ARG A 140 12.99 -10.22 5.15
C ARG A 140 11.76 -10.89 4.51
N ALA A 141 10.58 -10.31 4.73
CA ALA A 141 9.32 -10.72 4.10
C ALA A 141 9.18 -10.06 2.73
N ASN A 142 8.58 -10.74 1.78
CA ASN A 142 8.28 -10.20 0.46
C ASN A 142 6.80 -10.35 0.08
N TYR A 143 5.96 -10.75 1.04
CA TYR A 143 4.52 -10.54 0.98
C TYR A 143 4.13 -9.74 2.22
N ILE A 144 3.70 -8.50 2.01
CA ILE A 144 3.31 -7.58 3.06
C ILE A 144 1.79 -7.42 3.03
N LYS A 145 1.13 -7.94 4.06
CA LYS A 145 -0.32 -7.87 4.22
C LYS A 145 -0.70 -6.73 5.16
N LEU A 146 -1.25 -5.68 4.56
CA LEU A 146 -1.68 -4.41 5.13
C LEU A 146 -3.22 -4.29 5.13
N THR A 147 -3.93 -5.41 5.26
CA THR A 147 -5.40 -5.41 5.28
C THR A 147 -5.95 -4.82 6.56
N TYR A 148 -7.06 -4.07 6.49
CA TYR A 148 -7.70 -3.45 7.66
C TYR A 148 -6.74 -2.57 8.48
N CYS A 149 -5.79 -1.91 7.82
CA CYS A 149 -4.79 -1.07 8.46
C CYS A 149 -5.20 0.40 8.55
N ASN A 150 -6.42 0.74 8.12
CA ASN A 150 -6.91 2.12 8.00
C ASN A 150 -5.95 3.00 7.18
N ALA A 151 -5.34 2.44 6.13
CA ALA A 151 -4.48 3.17 5.22
C ALA A 151 -5.32 4.00 4.25
N TYR A 152 -4.92 5.25 4.04
CA TYR A 152 -5.53 6.18 3.08
C TYR A 152 -4.62 6.37 1.87
N SER A 153 -5.14 6.95 0.80
CA SER A 153 -4.36 7.19 -0.43
C SER A 153 -3.06 7.98 -0.21
N ALA A 154 -3.00 8.90 0.75
CA ALA A 154 -1.75 9.62 1.08
C ALA A 154 -0.67 8.71 1.69
N ASP A 155 -1.07 7.62 2.35
CA ASP A 155 -0.13 6.64 2.92
C ASP A 155 0.58 5.83 1.85
N CYS A 156 0.00 5.75 0.66
CA CYS A 156 0.59 5.03 -0.46
C CYS A 156 1.94 5.63 -0.89
N SER A 157 2.16 6.94 -0.72
CA SER A 157 3.48 7.55 -0.95
C SER A 157 4.51 7.00 0.04
N ALA A 158 4.14 6.89 1.32
CA ALA A 158 5.02 6.36 2.37
C ALA A 158 5.26 4.84 2.22
N ILE A 159 4.22 4.08 1.85
CA ILE A 159 4.35 2.66 1.51
C ILE A 159 5.32 2.50 0.33
N SER A 160 5.04 3.17 -0.79
CA SER A 160 5.84 3.09 -2.00
C SER A 160 7.29 3.53 -1.78
N PHE A 161 7.51 4.57 -0.95
CA PHE A 161 8.84 5.04 -0.56
C PHE A 161 9.73 3.97 0.06
N VAL A 162 9.16 3.02 0.80
CA VAL A 162 9.94 1.89 1.34
C VAL A 162 9.94 0.71 0.35
N MET A 163 8.78 0.40 -0.23
CA MET A 163 8.60 -0.79 -1.06
C MET A 163 9.40 -0.74 -2.37
N HIS A 164 9.67 0.44 -2.94
CA HIS A 164 10.45 0.55 -4.19
C HIS A 164 11.92 0.14 -4.02
N HIS A 165 12.41 -0.05 -2.80
CA HIS A 165 13.75 -0.54 -2.52
C HIS A 165 13.86 -2.07 -2.37
N PHE A 166 12.74 -2.81 -2.49
CA PHE A 166 12.75 -4.26 -2.39
C PHE A 166 13.53 -4.86 -3.55
N GLN A 167 14.42 -5.82 -3.27
CA GLN A 167 15.22 -6.49 -4.33
C GLN A 167 14.55 -7.74 -4.89
N LYS A 168 13.48 -8.22 -4.24
CA LYS A 168 12.73 -9.42 -4.63
C LYS A 168 11.37 -9.02 -5.14
N ARG A 169 10.73 -9.94 -5.89
CA ARG A 169 9.30 -9.83 -6.21
C ARG A 169 8.49 -9.64 -4.93
N LEU A 170 7.69 -8.59 -4.96
CA LEU A 170 6.86 -8.10 -3.87
C LEU A 170 5.41 -8.50 -4.11
N ALA A 171 4.79 -9.03 -3.07
CA ALA A 171 3.35 -9.13 -2.95
C ALA A 171 2.88 -8.07 -1.95
N LEU A 172 2.01 -7.17 -2.43
CA LEU A 172 1.44 -6.10 -1.63
C LEU A 172 -0.06 -6.29 -1.54
N ASP A 173 -0.55 -6.49 -0.32
CA ASP A 173 -1.95 -6.74 -0.05
C ASP A 173 -2.51 -5.61 0.82
N LEU A 174 -3.31 -4.77 0.19
CA LEU A 174 -3.94 -3.56 0.72
C LEU A 174 -5.47 -3.71 0.70
N ASP A 175 -6.00 -4.94 0.65
CA ASP A 175 -7.44 -5.19 0.69
C ASP A 175 -8.07 -4.52 1.94
N ASN A 176 -9.30 -4.00 1.84
CA ASN A 176 -10.04 -3.39 2.95
C ASN A 176 -9.31 -2.19 3.57
N ASN A 177 -9.10 -1.14 2.77
CA ASN A 177 -8.54 0.14 3.19
C ASN A 177 -9.32 1.29 2.51
N ASN A 178 -8.83 2.53 2.65
CA ASN A 178 -9.44 3.74 2.12
C ASN A 178 -8.63 4.32 0.95
N ILE A 179 -8.26 3.46 0.00
CA ILE A 179 -7.40 3.81 -1.14
C ILE A 179 -8.26 4.06 -2.37
N ASN A 180 -8.05 5.19 -3.03
CA ASN A 180 -8.66 5.55 -4.31
C ASN A 180 -7.58 5.66 -5.41
N ASP A 181 -7.96 6.17 -6.58
CA ASP A 181 -7.07 6.31 -7.74
C ASP A 181 -5.79 7.12 -7.45
N TYR A 182 -5.88 8.14 -6.59
CA TYR A 182 -4.70 8.89 -6.16
C TYR A 182 -3.70 7.98 -5.43
N GLY A 183 -4.17 7.08 -4.57
CA GLY A 183 -3.31 6.15 -3.85
C GLY A 183 -2.65 5.15 -4.79
N ILE A 184 -3.38 4.63 -5.78
CA ILE A 184 -2.80 3.81 -6.86
C ILE A 184 -1.69 4.56 -7.60
N LYS A 185 -1.91 5.83 -7.93
CA LYS A 185 -0.88 6.68 -8.53
C LYS A 185 0.35 6.85 -7.62
N GLN A 186 0.17 6.95 -6.30
CA GLN A 186 1.30 7.04 -5.37
C GLN A 186 2.09 5.73 -5.24
N LEU A 187 1.50 4.57 -5.56
CA LEU A 187 2.20 3.29 -5.54
C LEU A 187 3.11 3.05 -6.74
N GLN A 188 3.03 3.85 -7.81
CA GLN A 188 3.80 3.68 -9.05
C GLN A 188 5.30 3.37 -8.85
N PRO A 189 6.05 4.05 -7.95
CA PRO A 189 7.47 3.77 -7.76
C PRO A 189 7.82 2.31 -7.41
N CYS A 190 6.90 1.56 -6.80
CA CYS A 190 7.16 0.16 -6.42
C CYS A 190 6.66 -0.87 -7.44
N PHE A 191 5.98 -0.46 -8.53
CA PHE A 191 5.38 -1.38 -9.50
C PHE A 191 6.39 -2.28 -10.23
N SER A 192 7.63 -1.82 -10.39
CA SER A 192 8.74 -2.61 -10.96
C SER A 192 9.08 -3.87 -10.17
N HIS A 193 8.59 -3.99 -8.93
CA HIS A 193 8.80 -5.16 -8.07
C HIS A 193 7.51 -5.93 -7.80
N LEU A 194 6.33 -5.41 -8.17
CA LEU A 194 5.04 -5.99 -7.79
C LEU A 194 4.65 -7.20 -8.64
N ALA A 195 4.70 -8.38 -8.04
CA ALA A 195 4.20 -9.61 -8.64
C ALA A 195 2.78 -9.96 -8.17
N VAL A 196 2.34 -9.43 -7.03
CA VAL A 196 0.97 -9.59 -6.53
C VAL A 196 0.52 -8.24 -6.00
N LEU A 197 -0.61 -7.76 -6.51
CA LEU A 197 -1.27 -6.56 -6.00
C LEU A 197 -2.71 -6.92 -5.62
N ARG A 198 -3.06 -6.70 -4.36
CA ARG A 198 -4.43 -6.83 -3.86
C ARG A 198 -4.86 -5.50 -3.28
N VAL A 199 -5.93 -4.94 -3.84
CA VAL A 199 -6.51 -3.63 -3.48
C VAL A 199 -8.04 -3.72 -3.54
N SER A 200 -8.57 -4.87 -3.11
CA SER A 200 -10.00 -5.15 -3.03
C SER A 200 -10.64 -4.37 -1.89
N VAL A 201 -11.94 -4.08 -1.95
CA VAL A 201 -12.68 -3.32 -0.93
C VAL A 201 -12.00 -1.98 -0.66
N ASN A 202 -11.95 -1.17 -1.70
CA ASN A 202 -11.35 0.16 -1.74
C ASN A 202 -12.22 1.06 -2.64
N GLN A 203 -11.74 2.23 -3.04
CA GLN A 203 -12.48 3.23 -3.81
C GLN A 203 -11.83 3.48 -5.19
N ILE A 204 -11.35 2.42 -5.83
CA ILE A 204 -10.66 2.49 -7.11
C ILE A 204 -11.70 2.57 -8.24
N THR A 205 -11.50 3.50 -9.17
CA THR A 205 -12.32 3.68 -10.36
C THR A 205 -11.54 3.26 -11.61
N ASP A 206 -12.14 3.46 -12.79
CA ASP A 206 -11.48 3.20 -14.08
C ASP A 206 -10.18 3.99 -14.25
N GLN A 207 -10.03 5.16 -13.62
CA GLN A 207 -8.79 5.95 -13.70
C GLN A 207 -7.64 5.29 -12.94
N GLY A 208 -7.91 4.72 -11.76
CA GLY A 208 -6.91 3.93 -11.03
C GLY A 208 -6.52 2.68 -11.82
N VAL A 209 -7.50 1.99 -12.42
CA VAL A 209 -7.23 0.82 -13.26
C VAL A 209 -6.44 1.18 -14.51
N ARG A 210 -6.69 2.34 -15.12
CA ARG A 210 -5.88 2.87 -16.23
C ARG A 210 -4.42 3.02 -15.82
N VAL A 211 -4.15 3.61 -14.65
CA VAL A 211 -2.78 3.74 -14.12
C VAL A 211 -2.15 2.37 -13.88
N LEU A 212 -2.91 1.41 -13.33
CA LEU A 212 -2.43 0.03 -13.17
C LEU A 212 -2.04 -0.59 -14.51
N TYR A 213 -2.88 -0.44 -15.53
CA TYR A 213 -2.57 -0.93 -16.88
C TYR A 213 -1.31 -0.27 -17.44
N GLU A 214 -1.28 1.06 -17.53
CA GLU A 214 -0.19 1.81 -18.16
C GLU A 214 1.17 1.52 -17.52
N GLU A 215 1.20 1.30 -16.19
CA GLU A 215 2.45 1.11 -15.46
C GLU A 215 2.83 -0.36 -15.26
N LEU A 216 1.89 -1.27 -14.96
CA LEU A 216 2.22 -2.69 -14.78
C LEU A 216 2.58 -3.37 -16.11
N SER A 217 1.98 -2.95 -17.23
CA SER A 217 2.32 -3.45 -18.58
C SER A 217 3.78 -3.20 -18.97
N LYS A 218 4.45 -2.22 -18.36
CA LYS A 218 5.88 -1.94 -18.61
C LYS A 218 6.79 -3.04 -18.08
N PHE A 219 6.41 -3.66 -16.96
CA PHE A 219 7.24 -4.63 -16.26
C PHE A 219 6.82 -6.08 -16.53
N LYS A 220 5.52 -6.32 -16.76
CA LYS A 220 4.98 -7.65 -17.10
C LYS A 220 5.34 -8.75 -16.09
N ILE A 221 5.46 -8.40 -14.82
CA ILE A 221 5.75 -9.34 -13.72
C ILE A 221 4.54 -9.64 -12.82
N VAL A 222 3.45 -8.89 -12.97
CA VAL A 222 2.24 -9.04 -12.14
C VAL A 222 1.55 -10.36 -12.48
N SER A 223 1.38 -11.20 -11.46
CA SER A 223 0.77 -12.52 -11.55
C SER A 223 -0.62 -12.61 -10.92
N TYR A 224 -0.92 -11.70 -10.00
CA TYR A 224 -2.19 -11.62 -9.30
C TYR A 224 -2.63 -10.17 -9.19
N LEU A 225 -3.85 -9.88 -9.65
CA LEU A 225 -4.49 -8.58 -9.52
C LEU A 225 -5.86 -8.73 -8.82
N GLY A 226 -5.94 -8.24 -7.58
CA GLY A 226 -7.16 -8.22 -6.79
C GLY A 226 -7.81 -6.83 -6.78
N LEU A 227 -8.98 -6.71 -7.39
CA LEU A 227 -9.77 -5.48 -7.52
C LEU A 227 -11.24 -5.68 -7.11
N TYR A 228 -11.52 -6.73 -6.34
CA TYR A 228 -12.89 -7.05 -5.89
C TYR A 228 -13.49 -5.89 -5.09
N ASN A 229 -14.78 -5.59 -5.26
CA ASN A 229 -15.50 -4.55 -4.54
C ASN A 229 -14.84 -3.17 -4.64
N ASN A 230 -14.87 -2.59 -5.84
CA ASN A 230 -14.41 -1.26 -6.17
C ASN A 230 -15.47 -0.58 -7.07
N GLN A 231 -15.13 0.52 -7.73
CA GLN A 231 -16.05 1.30 -8.58
C GLN A 231 -15.71 1.17 -10.07
N ILE A 232 -15.28 -0.03 -10.50
CA ILE A 232 -14.81 -0.30 -11.86
C ILE A 232 -16.00 -0.52 -12.79
N THR A 233 -15.99 0.13 -13.95
CA THR A 233 -17.00 -0.02 -15.01
C THR A 233 -16.42 -0.79 -16.20
N ASP A 234 -17.14 -0.81 -17.32
CA ASP A 234 -16.66 -1.38 -18.58
C ASP A 234 -15.37 -0.73 -19.09
N ILE A 235 -15.12 0.54 -18.76
CA ILE A 235 -13.89 1.24 -19.15
C ILE A 235 -12.69 0.61 -18.46
N GLY A 236 -12.74 0.44 -17.13
CA GLY A 236 -11.69 -0.22 -16.37
C GLY A 236 -11.57 -1.70 -16.74
N ALA A 237 -12.68 -2.40 -17.00
CA ALA A 237 -12.65 -3.78 -17.50
C ALA A 237 -11.87 -3.91 -18.82
N LYS A 238 -12.01 -2.95 -19.75
CA LYS A 238 -11.22 -2.90 -20.99
C LYS A 238 -9.72 -2.70 -20.73
N TYR A 239 -9.34 -1.89 -19.74
CA TYR A 239 -7.93 -1.77 -19.34
C TYR A 239 -7.39 -3.07 -18.73
N VAL A 240 -8.17 -3.77 -17.91
CA VAL A 240 -7.77 -5.09 -17.39
C VAL A 240 -7.67 -6.12 -18.51
N ALA A 241 -8.59 -6.11 -19.48
CA ALA A 241 -8.54 -6.96 -20.66
C ALA A 241 -7.22 -6.76 -21.44
N ARG A 242 -6.80 -5.51 -21.67
CA ARG A 242 -5.49 -5.21 -22.29
C ARG A 242 -4.33 -5.70 -21.43
N LEU A 243 -4.41 -5.54 -20.10
CA LEU A 243 -3.38 -6.05 -19.20
C LEU A 243 -3.26 -7.58 -19.29
N ILE A 244 -4.36 -8.32 -19.40
CA ILE A 244 -4.38 -9.78 -19.61
C ILE A 244 -3.70 -10.16 -20.93
N GLU A 245 -3.95 -9.41 -22.01
CA GLU A 245 -3.33 -9.69 -23.32
C GLU A 245 -1.83 -9.37 -23.34
N GLU A 246 -1.39 -8.31 -22.64
CA GLU A 246 -0.01 -7.81 -22.69
C GLU A 246 0.92 -8.40 -21.62
N CYS A 247 0.37 -8.88 -20.49
CA CYS A 247 1.12 -9.45 -19.36
C CYS A 247 0.95 -10.97 -19.29
N PRO A 248 1.84 -11.76 -19.93
CA PRO A 248 1.73 -13.23 -19.90
C PRO A 248 1.92 -13.83 -18.50
N SER A 249 2.48 -13.07 -17.56
CA SER A 249 2.63 -13.50 -16.17
C SER A 249 1.34 -13.40 -15.36
N LEU A 250 0.31 -12.68 -15.84
CA LEU A 250 -0.95 -12.48 -15.13
C LEU A 250 -1.79 -13.76 -15.20
N ILE A 251 -2.03 -14.36 -14.03
CA ILE A 251 -2.65 -15.68 -13.87
C ILE A 251 -3.99 -15.59 -13.14
N TYR A 252 -4.09 -14.64 -12.19
CA TYR A 252 -5.25 -14.48 -11.32
C TYR A 252 -5.79 -13.04 -11.41
N VAL A 253 -7.07 -12.90 -11.76
CA VAL A 253 -7.76 -11.60 -11.79
C VAL A 253 -9.06 -11.69 -10.99
N LYS A 254 -9.26 -10.79 -10.03
CA LYS A 254 -10.50 -10.68 -9.26
C LYS A 254 -11.15 -9.31 -9.47
N LEU A 255 -12.31 -9.29 -10.12
CA LEU A 255 -13.10 -8.11 -10.48
C LEU A 255 -14.55 -8.18 -9.96
N GLY A 256 -14.86 -9.11 -9.06
CA GLY A 256 -16.20 -9.22 -8.51
C GLY A 256 -16.66 -7.96 -7.77
N ALA A 257 -17.97 -7.79 -7.60
CA ALA A 257 -18.63 -6.68 -6.92
C ALA A 257 -18.23 -5.31 -7.49
N ASN A 258 -18.18 -5.20 -8.81
CA ASN A 258 -17.95 -3.94 -9.52
C ASN A 258 -19.19 -3.57 -10.35
N LYS A 259 -19.08 -2.57 -11.22
CA LYS A 259 -20.14 -2.08 -12.11
C LYS A 259 -19.90 -2.53 -13.56
N ILE A 260 -19.35 -3.73 -13.75
CA ILE A 260 -19.03 -4.27 -15.08
C ILE A 260 -20.31 -4.85 -15.68
N THR A 261 -20.61 -4.44 -16.91
CA THR A 261 -21.78 -4.89 -17.67
C THR A 261 -21.37 -5.89 -18.75
N THR A 262 -22.31 -6.24 -19.64
CA THR A 262 -22.08 -7.07 -20.82
C THR A 262 -20.88 -6.61 -21.64
N GLU A 263 -20.69 -5.31 -21.84
CA GLU A 263 -19.62 -4.77 -22.70
C GLU A 263 -18.22 -5.04 -22.13
N GLY A 264 -18.02 -4.77 -20.84
CA GLY A 264 -16.78 -5.09 -20.14
C GLY A 264 -16.58 -6.60 -20.01
N GLY A 265 -17.66 -7.34 -19.76
CA GLY A 265 -17.65 -8.82 -19.73
C GLY A 265 -17.16 -9.43 -21.04
N LYS A 266 -17.71 -8.99 -22.19
CA LYS A 266 -17.26 -9.40 -23.53
C LYS A 266 -15.80 -9.06 -23.78
N SER A 267 -15.36 -7.87 -23.36
CA SER A 267 -13.96 -7.43 -23.49
C SER A 267 -13.01 -8.35 -22.71
N LEU A 268 -13.35 -8.68 -21.47
CA LEU A 268 -12.58 -9.60 -20.63
C LEU A 268 -12.56 -11.03 -21.19
N ALA A 269 -13.71 -11.54 -21.64
CA ALA A 269 -13.80 -12.87 -22.25
C ALA A 269 -12.93 -12.98 -23.50
N ASN A 270 -12.94 -11.97 -24.37
CA ASN A 270 -12.09 -11.93 -25.57
C ASN A 270 -10.59 -11.92 -25.22
N ALA A 271 -10.18 -11.17 -24.20
CA ALA A 271 -8.80 -11.17 -23.73
C ALA A 271 -8.39 -12.52 -23.14
N ILE A 272 -9.28 -13.16 -22.37
CA ILE A 272 -9.06 -14.51 -21.82
C ILE A 272 -8.89 -15.53 -22.95
N LYS A 273 -9.74 -15.49 -23.97
CA LYS A 273 -9.64 -16.40 -25.14
C LYS A 273 -8.25 -16.37 -25.79
N LYS A 274 -7.57 -15.21 -25.77
CA LYS A 274 -6.22 -15.04 -26.32
C LYS A 274 -5.11 -15.40 -25.32
N SER A 275 -5.40 -15.30 -24.02
CA SER A 275 -4.44 -15.67 -23.00
C SER A 275 -4.20 -17.18 -23.00
N LYS A 276 -2.99 -17.58 -22.60
CA LYS A 276 -2.62 -18.99 -22.44
C LYS A 276 -2.24 -19.32 -21.00
N THR A 277 -2.20 -18.32 -20.12
CA THR A 277 -1.68 -18.43 -18.75
C THR A 277 -2.71 -18.12 -17.68
N MET A 278 -3.86 -17.54 -18.05
CA MET A 278 -4.95 -17.26 -17.12
C MET A 278 -5.45 -18.56 -16.48
N TYR A 279 -5.39 -18.63 -15.15
CA TYR A 279 -5.84 -19.77 -14.36
C TYR A 279 -7.14 -19.48 -13.62
N GLU A 280 -7.37 -18.21 -13.24
CA GLU A 280 -8.59 -17.82 -12.55
C GLU A 280 -9.07 -16.42 -12.90
N ILE A 281 -10.38 -16.30 -13.16
CA ILE A 281 -11.08 -15.03 -13.21
C ILE A 281 -12.31 -15.02 -12.29
N GLY A 282 -12.36 -14.02 -11.39
CA GLY A 282 -13.49 -13.80 -10.49
C GLY A 282 -14.32 -12.60 -10.93
N MET A 283 -15.57 -12.83 -11.34
CA MET A 283 -16.52 -11.80 -11.78
C MET A 283 -17.79 -11.75 -10.91
N TRP A 284 -17.80 -12.42 -9.75
CA TRP A 284 -18.97 -12.49 -8.85
C TRP A 284 -19.64 -11.14 -8.64
N GLY A 285 -20.97 -11.02 -8.72
CA GLY A 285 -21.66 -9.77 -8.34
C GLY A 285 -21.47 -8.60 -9.31
N ASN A 286 -21.36 -8.85 -10.61
CA ASN A 286 -21.40 -7.83 -11.67
C ASN A 286 -22.73 -7.93 -12.44
N LYS A 287 -22.82 -7.40 -13.67
CA LYS A 287 -24.03 -7.43 -14.52
C LYS A 287 -23.72 -7.81 -15.97
N ILE A 288 -22.95 -8.88 -16.19
CA ILE A 288 -22.53 -9.26 -17.56
C ILE A 288 -23.64 -9.83 -18.45
N GLY A 289 -24.76 -10.28 -17.86
CA GLY A 289 -25.91 -10.82 -18.59
C GLY A 289 -25.63 -12.09 -19.40
N ASP A 290 -26.64 -12.56 -20.13
CA ASP A 290 -26.55 -13.78 -20.95
C ASP A 290 -25.54 -13.65 -22.09
N GLU A 291 -25.46 -12.47 -22.67
CA GLU A 291 -24.51 -12.15 -23.75
C GLU A 291 -23.06 -12.14 -23.27
N GLY A 292 -22.80 -11.70 -22.04
CA GLY A 292 -21.49 -11.83 -21.41
C GLY A 292 -21.17 -13.29 -21.10
N ALA A 293 -22.15 -14.05 -20.59
CA ALA A 293 -22.01 -15.48 -20.31
C ALA A 293 -21.65 -16.28 -21.57
N LYS A 294 -22.35 -16.05 -22.69
CA LYS A 294 -22.02 -16.64 -24.00
C LYS A 294 -20.59 -16.33 -24.44
N ALA A 295 -20.13 -15.09 -24.25
CA ALA A 295 -18.76 -14.72 -24.58
C ALA A 295 -17.72 -15.46 -23.71
N PHE A 296 -17.99 -15.62 -22.41
CA PHE A 296 -17.15 -16.44 -21.53
C PHE A 296 -17.18 -17.91 -21.97
N ALA A 297 -18.34 -18.51 -22.26
CA ALA A 297 -18.42 -19.88 -22.76
C ALA A 297 -17.54 -20.12 -24.00
N GLU A 298 -17.58 -19.20 -24.96
CA GLU A 298 -16.76 -19.26 -26.17
C GLU A 298 -15.26 -19.09 -25.87
N ALA A 299 -14.90 -18.28 -24.87
CA ALA A 299 -13.53 -18.15 -24.41
C ALA A 299 -13.03 -19.41 -23.67
N LEU A 300 -13.92 -20.15 -23.03
CA LEU A 300 -13.62 -21.34 -22.21
C LEU A 300 -13.48 -22.62 -23.04
N LYS A 301 -14.19 -22.75 -24.16
CA LYS A 301 -14.38 -24.00 -24.92
C LYS A 301 -13.11 -24.82 -25.15
N ASN A 302 -11.95 -24.19 -25.28
CA ASN A 302 -10.65 -24.85 -25.39
C ASN A 302 -9.52 -24.09 -24.65
N HIS A 303 -9.83 -23.38 -23.56
CA HIS A 303 -8.80 -22.62 -22.86
C HIS A 303 -7.81 -23.57 -22.16
N PRO A 304 -6.49 -23.46 -22.39
CA PRO A 304 -5.53 -24.50 -22.00
C PRO A 304 -5.28 -24.61 -20.49
N THR A 305 -5.50 -23.52 -19.73
CA THR A 305 -5.04 -23.40 -18.33
C THR A 305 -6.08 -22.86 -17.34
N LEU A 306 -7.25 -22.44 -17.81
CA LEU A 306 -8.24 -21.75 -16.97
C LEU A 306 -9.13 -22.79 -16.31
N THR A 307 -9.04 -22.92 -14.99
CA THR A 307 -9.75 -23.95 -14.22
C THR A 307 -10.79 -23.36 -13.27
N ASN A 308 -10.69 -22.07 -12.97
CA ASN A 308 -11.53 -21.42 -11.97
C ASN A 308 -12.20 -20.17 -12.57
N ILE A 309 -13.51 -20.22 -12.70
CA ILE A 309 -14.33 -19.09 -13.12
C ILE A 309 -15.47 -18.86 -12.14
N SER A 310 -15.69 -17.61 -11.74
CA SER A 310 -16.83 -17.24 -10.91
C SER A 310 -17.69 -16.19 -11.60
N LEU A 311 -18.82 -16.63 -12.16
CA LEU A 311 -19.84 -15.77 -12.78
C LEU A 311 -21.14 -15.66 -11.96
N ALA A 312 -21.16 -16.11 -10.70
CA ALA A 312 -22.36 -16.00 -9.87
C ALA A 312 -22.80 -14.53 -9.68
N PHE A 313 -24.11 -14.31 -9.50
CA PHE A 313 -24.72 -12.97 -9.35
C PHE A 313 -24.35 -11.99 -10.48
N ASN A 314 -24.53 -12.42 -11.73
CA ASN A 314 -24.20 -11.61 -12.91
C ASN A 314 -25.40 -11.27 -13.82
N SER A 315 -26.61 -11.43 -13.31
CA SER A 315 -27.86 -11.34 -14.10
C SER A 315 -27.88 -12.31 -15.29
N ILE A 316 -27.32 -13.50 -15.11
CA ILE A 316 -27.34 -14.59 -16.09
C ILE A 316 -28.65 -15.36 -15.87
N THR A 317 -29.46 -15.47 -16.91
CA THR A 317 -30.71 -16.23 -16.92
C THR A 317 -30.45 -17.68 -17.36
N THR A 318 -31.52 -18.45 -17.53
CA THR A 318 -31.43 -19.81 -18.09
C THR A 318 -30.83 -19.85 -19.50
N GLU A 319 -30.94 -18.76 -20.28
CA GLU A 319 -30.38 -18.73 -21.64
C GLU A 319 -28.85 -18.68 -21.62
N GLY A 320 -28.27 -17.73 -20.89
CA GLY A 320 -26.82 -17.63 -20.73
C GLY A 320 -26.26 -18.82 -19.94
N GLY A 321 -27.02 -19.33 -18.96
CA GLY A 321 -26.66 -20.52 -18.19
C GLY A 321 -26.52 -21.78 -19.05
N LYS A 322 -27.36 -21.95 -20.08
CA LYS A 322 -27.23 -23.06 -21.05
C LYS A 322 -26.00 -22.95 -21.94
N SER A 323 -25.41 -21.76 -22.05
CA SER A 323 -24.24 -21.52 -22.89
C SER A 323 -22.94 -21.88 -22.18
N LEU A 324 -22.89 -21.76 -20.84
CA LEU A 324 -21.73 -22.02 -19.98
C LEU A 324 -21.52 -23.52 -19.72
#